data_AF-A0A533UXL8-F1
#
_entry.id   AF-A0A533UXL8-F1
#
_cell.length_a   1.000
_cell.length_b   1.000
_cell.length_c   1.000
_cell.angle_alpha   90.00
_cell.angle_beta   90.00
_cell.angle_gamma   90.00
#
_symmetry.space_group_name_H-M   'P 1'
#
loop_
_entity.id
_entity.type
_entity.pdbx_description
1 polymer ?
#
loop_
_entity_poly.entity_id
_entity_poly.type
_entity_poly.pdbx_seq_one_letter_code
_entity_poly.pdbx_strand_id
1 'polypeptide(L)'
;MDGKLQENPLLQVNVGKQIELGMLGIAISKSQEGKTYVFLDYTEANSSGIVMGNRLYRYELVDDRLVNPLLLLNLPATSPILGHENNHNGGKVVIGPDRNVYVIVGDVGGRIGNTQNIMRGNSPDGTSGILRVTQDGKSVENGPFGSSVPNILYYAYGIRNSFGFDFDPVTGNLWDSENGGIDKDEINYVYPGFNSGWRKAMGMALSRCD
;
A
#
# COMPACT_ATOMS: atom_id res chain seq x y z
N MET A 1 -15.93 21.56 -9.75
CA MET A 1 -16.70 20.36 -10.09
C MET A 1 -18.17 20.75 -10.12
N ASP A 2 -18.90 20.40 -11.17
CA ASP A 2 -20.34 20.65 -11.33
C ASP A 2 -21.22 19.52 -10.75
N GLY A 3 -20.59 18.51 -10.15
CA GLY A 3 -21.26 17.38 -9.48
C GLY A 3 -21.88 16.36 -10.45
N LYS A 4 -21.58 16.43 -11.75
CA LYS A 4 -22.12 15.50 -12.75
C LYS A 4 -21.18 14.33 -12.97
N LEU A 5 -21.75 13.12 -12.98
CA LEU A 5 -21.02 11.92 -13.37
C LEU A 5 -20.74 11.98 -14.89
N GLN A 6 -19.51 11.68 -15.29
CA GLN A 6 -19.20 11.54 -16.71
C GLN A 6 -19.82 10.26 -17.27
N GLU A 7 -20.26 10.31 -18.53
CA GLU A 7 -20.87 9.16 -19.21
C GLU A 7 -19.88 7.99 -19.38
N ASN A 8 -18.61 8.31 -19.64
CA ASN A 8 -17.55 7.34 -19.84
C ASN A 8 -16.56 7.38 -18.65
N PRO A 9 -16.08 6.21 -18.17
CA PRO A 9 -15.07 6.18 -17.12
C PRO A 9 -13.71 6.65 -17.65
N LEU A 10 -12.90 7.27 -16.77
CA LEU A 10 -11.52 7.64 -17.10
C LEU A 10 -10.63 6.41 -17.41
N LEU A 11 -10.97 5.26 -16.82
CA LEU A 11 -10.28 3.98 -16.97
C LEU A 11 -11.24 2.82 -16.67
N GLN A 12 -11.11 1.72 -17.42
CA GLN A 12 -11.75 0.45 -17.12
C GLN A 12 -10.70 -0.66 -17.12
N VAL A 13 -10.60 -1.40 -16.02
CA VAL A 13 -9.65 -2.51 -15.82
C VAL A 13 -10.33 -3.68 -15.11
N ASN A 14 -9.79 -4.88 -15.31
CA ASN A 14 -10.23 -6.07 -14.61
C ASN A 14 -9.60 -6.12 -13.21
N VAL A 15 -10.44 -6.27 -12.20
CA VAL A 15 -10.01 -6.36 -10.81
C VAL A 15 -10.53 -7.63 -10.14
N GLY A 16 -9.86 -8.06 -9.07
CA GLY A 16 -10.41 -9.00 -8.10
C GLY A 16 -11.70 -8.44 -7.49
N LYS A 17 -12.65 -9.32 -7.13
CA LYS A 17 -14.00 -8.93 -6.70
C LYS A 17 -14.44 -9.58 -5.39
N GLN A 18 -13.51 -10.20 -4.67
CA GLN A 18 -13.80 -10.94 -3.45
C GLN A 18 -13.31 -10.15 -2.25
N ILE A 19 -14.10 -10.13 -1.17
CA ILE A 19 -13.71 -9.60 0.14
C ILE A 19 -13.20 -8.15 0.03
N GLU A 20 -11.89 -7.93 0.11
CA GLU A 20 -11.23 -6.61 0.09
C GLU A 20 -10.51 -6.30 -1.23
N LEU A 21 -10.60 -7.19 -2.22
CA LEU A 21 -9.96 -6.99 -3.52
C LEU A 21 -10.77 -6.02 -4.38
N GLY A 22 -10.09 -5.20 -5.19
CA GLY A 22 -10.77 -4.29 -6.11
C GLY A 22 -9.92 -3.12 -6.57
N MET A 23 -10.58 -2.02 -6.94
CA MET A 23 -9.97 -0.70 -7.08
C MET A 23 -9.89 -0.06 -5.70
N LEU A 24 -8.69 0.18 -5.18
CA LEU A 24 -8.48 0.50 -3.76
C LEU A 24 -8.02 1.95 -3.58
N GLY A 25 -6.81 2.25 -4.03
CA GLY A 25 -6.14 3.52 -3.77
C GLY A 25 -6.15 4.45 -4.96
N ILE A 26 -6.26 5.75 -4.69
CA ILE A 26 -6.02 6.81 -5.67
C ILE A 26 -5.22 7.95 -5.05
N ALA A 27 -4.22 8.45 -5.78
CA ALA A 27 -3.55 9.70 -5.45
C ALA A 27 -3.25 10.50 -6.73
N ILE A 28 -3.10 11.81 -6.60
CA ILE A 28 -2.89 12.71 -7.74
C ILE A 28 -1.67 13.60 -7.46
N SER A 29 -0.84 13.79 -8.48
CA SER A 29 0.34 14.66 -8.44
C SER A 29 0.43 15.49 -9.72
N LYS A 30 0.91 16.73 -9.61
CA LYS A 30 1.28 17.53 -10.79
C LYS A 30 2.80 17.56 -10.95
N SER A 31 3.29 17.20 -12.13
CA SER A 31 4.69 17.33 -12.49
C SER A 31 5.07 18.80 -12.64
N GLN A 32 6.37 19.11 -12.59
CA GLN A 32 6.87 20.47 -12.84
C GLN A 32 6.59 20.93 -14.27
N GLU A 33 6.47 19.99 -15.21
CA GLU A 33 6.14 20.23 -16.62
C GLU A 33 4.62 20.41 -16.85
N GLY A 34 3.82 20.39 -15.79
CA GLY A 34 2.36 20.58 -15.85
C GLY A 34 1.55 19.31 -16.14
N LYS A 35 2.19 18.14 -16.26
CA LYS A 35 1.48 16.86 -16.41
C LYS A 35 0.75 16.51 -15.12
N THR A 36 -0.48 16.01 -15.23
CA THR A 36 -1.21 15.44 -14.09
C THR A 36 -1.03 13.93 -14.09
N TYR A 37 -0.42 13.40 -13.03
CA TYR A 37 -0.28 11.97 -12.80
C TYR A 37 -1.35 11.49 -11.83
N VAL A 38 -1.95 10.34 -12.15
CA VAL A 38 -2.89 9.63 -11.29
C VAL A 38 -2.28 8.30 -10.92
N PHE A 39 -2.17 8.03 -9.63
CA PHE A 39 -1.66 6.78 -9.08
C PHE A 39 -2.84 5.95 -8.64
N LEU A 40 -2.93 4.71 -9.09
CA LEU A 40 -3.99 3.78 -8.73
C LEU A 40 -3.36 2.53 -8.11
N ASP A 41 -3.82 2.15 -6.93
CA ASP A 41 -3.57 0.83 -6.35
C ASP A 41 -4.83 -0.02 -6.49
N TYR A 42 -4.69 -1.18 -7.14
CA TYR A 42 -5.80 -2.10 -7.32
C TYR A 42 -5.32 -3.55 -7.40
N THR A 43 -6.19 -4.47 -7.01
CA THR A 43 -5.98 -5.90 -7.21
C THR A 43 -6.28 -6.26 -8.66
N GLU A 44 -5.25 -6.35 -9.49
CA GLU A 44 -5.39 -6.68 -10.90
C GLU A 44 -5.84 -8.14 -11.09
N ALA A 45 -6.75 -8.36 -12.04
CA ALA A 45 -7.16 -9.68 -12.47
C ALA A 45 -7.09 -9.82 -13.99
N ASN A 46 -6.86 -11.04 -14.48
CA ASN A 46 -6.94 -11.30 -15.92
C ASN A 46 -8.40 -11.37 -16.41
N SER A 47 -8.59 -11.56 -17.73
CA SER A 47 -9.93 -11.64 -18.35
C SER A 47 -10.80 -12.79 -17.85
N SER A 48 -10.20 -13.82 -17.24
CA SER A 48 -10.91 -14.94 -16.61
C SER A 48 -11.20 -14.71 -15.13
N GLY A 49 -10.86 -13.52 -14.58
CA GLY A 49 -11.05 -13.18 -13.18
C GLY A 49 -9.98 -13.72 -12.23
N ILE A 50 -8.89 -14.29 -12.74
CA ILE A 50 -7.78 -14.78 -11.91
C ILE A 50 -6.97 -13.59 -11.41
N VAL A 51 -6.84 -13.47 -10.09
CA VAL A 51 -6.05 -12.43 -9.42
C VAL A 51 -4.57 -12.56 -9.76
N MET A 52 -3.97 -11.45 -10.18
CA MET A 52 -2.56 -11.36 -10.60
C MET A 52 -1.67 -10.69 -9.55
N GLY A 53 -2.23 -9.89 -8.64
CA GLY A 53 -1.50 -9.19 -7.58
C GLY A 53 -2.09 -7.82 -7.27
N ASN A 54 -1.63 -7.21 -6.18
CA ASN A 54 -1.89 -5.81 -5.86
C ASN A 54 -0.89 -4.96 -6.65
N ARG A 55 -1.41 -4.02 -7.43
CA ARG A 55 -0.63 -3.26 -8.40
C ARG A 55 -0.78 -1.78 -8.15
N LEU A 56 0.35 -1.12 -7.94
CA LEU A 56 0.43 0.33 -7.99
C LEU A 56 0.84 0.75 -9.40
N TYR A 57 -0.04 1.45 -10.10
CA TYR A 57 0.23 2.05 -11.40
C TYR A 57 0.27 3.57 -11.31
N ARG A 58 1.07 4.20 -12.16
CA ARG A 58 0.94 5.62 -12.52
C ARG A 58 0.37 5.74 -13.93
N TYR A 59 -0.60 6.63 -14.10
CA TYR A 59 -1.16 7.05 -15.37
C TYR A 59 -0.95 8.55 -15.58
N GLU A 60 -0.98 8.99 -16.83
CA GLU A 60 -1.15 10.40 -17.22
C GLU A 60 -2.64 10.69 -17.43
N LEU A 61 -3.15 11.78 -16.86
CA LEU A 61 -4.50 12.27 -17.16
C LEU A 61 -4.43 13.23 -18.36
N VAL A 62 -5.00 12.81 -19.49
CA VAL A 62 -5.02 13.57 -20.75
C VAL A 62 -6.43 13.47 -21.34
N ASP A 63 -7.05 14.60 -21.65
CA ASP A 63 -8.39 14.67 -22.28
C ASP A 63 -9.44 13.76 -21.62
N ASP A 64 -9.56 13.87 -20.29
CA ASP A 64 -10.45 13.06 -19.45
C ASP A 64 -10.26 11.54 -19.62
N ARG A 65 -9.01 11.10 -19.84
CA ARG A 65 -8.62 9.69 -19.89
C ARG A 65 -7.33 9.43 -19.14
N LEU A 66 -7.24 8.26 -18.52
CA LEU A 66 -5.99 7.75 -17.97
C LEU A 66 -5.24 6.95 -19.04
N VAL A 67 -4.07 7.45 -19.43
CA VAL A 67 -3.22 6.89 -20.48
C VAL A 67 -1.81 6.62 -19.96
N ASN A 68 -0.98 5.96 -20.77
CA ASN A 68 0.44 5.72 -20.49
C ASN A 68 0.71 5.05 -19.12
N PRO A 69 0.14 3.85 -18.85
CA PRO A 69 0.35 3.15 -17.59
C PRO A 69 1.84 2.82 -17.37
N LEU A 70 2.32 3.11 -16.17
CA LEU A 70 3.61 2.67 -15.66
C LEU A 70 3.38 1.85 -14.39
N LEU A 71 3.72 0.56 -14.42
CA LEU A 71 3.67 -0.31 -13.23
C LEU A 71 4.80 0.08 -12.27
N LEU A 72 4.46 0.53 -11.07
CA LEU A 72 5.41 0.90 -10.02
C LEU A 72 5.67 -0.25 -9.05
N LEU A 73 4.63 -0.98 -8.64
CA LEU A 73 4.75 -2.09 -7.68
C LEU A 73 3.92 -3.30 -8.11
N ASN A 74 4.51 -4.48 -7.94
CA ASN A 74 3.87 -5.78 -8.14
C ASN A 74 3.92 -6.55 -6.81
N LEU A 75 2.80 -6.62 -6.11
CA LEU A 75 2.73 -7.11 -4.74
C LEU A 75 1.78 -8.32 -4.64
N PRO A 76 1.97 -9.19 -3.63
CA PRO A 76 1.01 -10.26 -3.38
C PRO A 76 -0.38 -9.73 -3.04
N ALA A 77 -1.43 -10.42 -3.51
CA ALA A 77 -2.83 -10.07 -3.23
C ALA A 77 -3.66 -11.20 -2.60
N THR A 78 -3.14 -12.43 -2.59
CA THR A 78 -3.85 -13.61 -2.09
C THR A 78 -3.13 -14.24 -0.90
N SER A 79 -3.88 -14.91 -0.04
CA SER A 79 -3.30 -15.63 1.08
C SER A 79 -2.41 -16.77 0.59
N PRO A 80 -1.20 -16.96 1.17
CA PRO A 80 -0.41 -18.16 0.91
C PRO A 80 -0.92 -19.38 1.69
N ILE A 81 -1.90 -19.22 2.59
CA ILE A 81 -2.41 -20.30 3.44
C ILE A 81 -3.70 -20.86 2.84
N LEU A 82 -3.71 -22.16 2.55
CA LEU A 82 -4.87 -22.83 1.97
C LEU A 82 -6.08 -22.73 2.92
N GLY A 83 -7.19 -22.22 2.39
CA GLY A 83 -8.44 -22.05 3.13
C GLY A 83 -8.57 -20.73 3.88
N HIS A 84 -7.55 -19.87 3.86
CA HIS A 84 -7.66 -18.50 4.37
C HIS A 84 -8.27 -17.56 3.33
N GLU A 85 -8.93 -16.50 3.81
CA GLU A 85 -9.50 -15.47 2.96
C GLU A 85 -8.42 -14.57 2.33
N ASN A 86 -8.71 -14.04 1.14
CA ASN A 86 -7.89 -13.02 0.49
C ASN A 86 -8.30 -11.64 1.02
N ASN A 87 -7.84 -11.34 2.24
CA ASN A 87 -8.15 -10.11 2.97
C ASN A 87 -6.88 -9.43 3.48
N HIS A 88 -7.06 -8.29 4.13
CA HIS A 88 -6.02 -7.40 4.64
C HIS A 88 -5.10 -6.87 3.52
N ASN A 89 -5.70 -6.46 2.40
CA ASN A 89 -4.97 -5.95 1.24
C ASN A 89 -4.55 -4.48 1.40
N GLY A 90 -5.24 -3.73 2.27
CA GLY A 90 -5.02 -2.30 2.46
C GLY A 90 -5.35 -1.50 1.21
N GLY A 91 -4.37 -0.76 0.69
CA GLY A 91 -4.44 -0.15 -0.64
C GLY A 91 -4.63 1.36 -0.66
N LYS A 92 -4.61 2.07 0.49
CA LYS A 92 -4.52 3.54 0.44
C LYS A 92 -3.20 3.95 -0.22
N VAL A 93 -3.24 5.02 -1.02
CA VAL A 93 -2.08 5.62 -1.67
C VAL A 93 -2.04 7.11 -1.32
N VAL A 94 -0.87 7.64 -0.99
CA VAL A 94 -0.67 9.08 -0.79
C VAL A 94 0.63 9.55 -1.45
N ILE A 95 0.65 10.81 -1.86
CA ILE A 95 1.88 11.50 -2.27
C ILE A 95 2.43 12.21 -1.05
N GLY A 96 3.63 11.80 -0.61
CA GLY A 96 4.27 12.40 0.55
C GLY A 96 4.81 13.81 0.28
N PRO A 97 5.19 14.55 1.35
CA PRO A 97 5.80 15.87 1.25
C PRO A 97 7.15 15.84 0.52
N ASP A 98 7.82 14.68 0.49
CA ASP A 98 9.04 14.40 -0.26
C ASP A 98 8.79 14.07 -1.75
N ARG A 99 7.54 14.20 -2.21
CA ARG A 99 7.05 13.85 -3.55
C ARG A 99 7.15 12.37 -3.91
N ASN A 100 7.41 11.48 -2.96
CA ASN A 100 7.36 10.04 -3.19
C ASN A 100 5.93 9.51 -3.07
N VAL A 101 5.69 8.32 -3.63
CA VAL A 101 4.42 7.60 -3.54
C VAL A 101 4.52 6.60 -2.40
N TYR A 102 3.55 6.65 -1.50
CA TYR A 102 3.42 5.72 -0.40
C TYR A 102 2.17 4.87 -0.60
N VAL A 103 2.28 3.57 -0.36
CA VAL A 103 1.14 2.63 -0.38
C VAL A 103 1.18 1.76 0.87
N ILE A 104 0.03 1.57 1.51
CA ILE A 104 -0.09 0.69 2.67
C ILE A 104 -0.62 -0.68 2.26
N VAL A 105 0.04 -1.74 2.72
CA VAL A 105 -0.31 -3.13 2.42
C VAL A 105 -0.34 -3.91 3.73
N GLY A 106 -1.46 -4.57 4.01
CA GLY A 106 -1.60 -5.42 5.19
C GLY A 106 -0.90 -6.77 5.05
N ASP A 107 -1.23 -7.72 5.91
CA ASP A 107 -0.60 -9.04 5.96
C ASP A 107 -1.09 -10.03 4.89
N VAL A 108 -2.05 -9.61 4.04
CA VAL A 108 -2.58 -10.36 2.90
C VAL A 108 -2.94 -11.79 3.28
N GLY A 109 -3.95 -11.92 4.15
CA GLY A 109 -4.54 -13.20 4.54
C GLY A 109 -3.65 -14.03 5.46
N GLY A 110 -2.90 -13.37 6.34
CA GLY A 110 -2.15 -14.05 7.41
C GLY A 110 -0.76 -14.53 7.02
N ARG A 111 -0.03 -13.82 6.16
CA ARG A 111 1.37 -14.12 5.85
C ARG A 111 2.23 -14.27 7.11
N ILE A 112 3.25 -15.11 6.96
CA ILE A 112 4.20 -15.44 8.03
C ILE A 112 5.60 -15.11 7.53
N GLY A 113 6.22 -14.12 8.16
CA GLY A 113 7.50 -13.57 7.74
C GLY A 113 8.09 -12.60 8.74
N ASN A 114 9.26 -12.08 8.38
CA ASN A 114 9.98 -11.09 9.19
C ASN A 114 9.15 -9.80 9.36
N THR A 115 8.37 -9.41 8.36
CA THR A 115 7.53 -8.21 8.41
C THR A 115 6.32 -8.36 9.32
N GLN A 116 5.89 -9.58 9.63
CA GLN A 116 4.90 -9.87 10.68
C GLN A 116 5.58 -10.24 12.01
N ASN A 117 6.81 -9.79 12.26
CA ASN A 117 7.54 -10.00 13.51
C ASN A 117 7.76 -11.48 13.90
N ILE A 118 7.81 -12.39 12.92
CA ILE A 118 8.10 -13.81 13.16
C ILE A 118 9.59 -14.05 12.89
N MET A 119 10.34 -14.28 13.98
CA MET A 119 11.78 -14.60 13.88
C MET A 119 11.99 -15.82 12.98
N ARG A 120 12.96 -15.70 12.05
CA ARG A 120 13.28 -16.74 11.06
C ARG A 120 12.10 -17.09 10.13
N GLY A 121 11.14 -16.18 9.97
CA GLY A 121 10.09 -16.29 8.97
C GLY A 121 10.62 -16.04 7.56
N ASN A 122 9.70 -16.06 6.59
CA ASN A 122 10.01 -15.71 5.21
C ASN A 122 10.57 -14.28 5.10
N SER A 123 11.44 -14.08 4.10
CA SER A 123 11.95 -12.76 3.73
C SER A 123 10.80 -11.80 3.37
N PRO A 124 11.00 -10.48 3.53
CA PRO A 124 10.00 -9.49 3.12
C PRO A 124 9.60 -9.65 1.65
N ASP A 125 8.29 -9.55 1.38
CA ASP A 125 7.70 -9.77 0.06
C ASP A 125 6.81 -8.58 -0.41
N GLY A 126 6.92 -7.44 0.28
CA GLY A 126 6.11 -6.25 0.04
C GLY A 126 4.79 -6.22 0.81
N THR A 127 4.54 -7.17 1.72
CA THR A 127 3.36 -7.18 2.59
C THR A 127 3.68 -6.76 4.02
N SER A 128 2.63 -6.43 4.78
CA SER A 128 2.67 -5.95 6.16
C SER A 128 3.57 -4.74 6.33
N GLY A 129 3.32 -3.70 5.53
CA GLY A 129 4.12 -2.48 5.54
C GLY A 129 3.53 -1.32 4.76
N ILE A 130 4.07 -0.14 5.06
CA ILE A 130 3.95 1.04 4.21
C ILE A 130 5.17 1.03 3.30
N LEU A 131 4.95 0.93 2.00
CA LEU A 131 5.99 0.95 0.98
C LEU A 131 6.14 2.35 0.41
N ARG A 132 7.37 2.73 0.04
CA ARG A 132 7.72 4.01 -0.54
C ARG A 132 8.54 3.85 -1.81
N VAL A 133 8.09 4.48 -2.88
CA VAL A 133 8.78 4.57 -4.17
C VAL A 133 8.73 5.98 -4.71
N THR A 134 9.65 6.32 -5.61
CA THR A 134 9.52 7.56 -6.39
C THR A 134 8.33 7.49 -7.35
N GLN A 135 7.89 8.64 -7.87
CA GLN A 135 6.81 8.69 -8.88
C GLN A 135 7.18 8.01 -10.22
N ASP A 136 8.44 7.63 -10.43
CA ASP A 136 8.93 6.85 -11.57
C ASP A 136 9.29 5.39 -11.22
N GLY A 137 8.96 4.93 -10.01
CA GLY A 137 9.08 3.51 -9.62
C GLY A 137 10.47 3.11 -9.13
N LYS A 138 11.35 4.07 -8.85
CA LYS A 138 12.66 3.81 -8.25
C LYS A 138 12.51 3.63 -6.75
N SER A 139 13.41 2.82 -6.20
CA SER A 139 13.54 2.66 -4.75
C SER A 139 14.09 3.96 -4.13
N VAL A 140 13.60 4.27 -2.93
CA VAL A 140 14.18 5.34 -2.10
C VAL A 140 15.12 4.66 -1.09
N GLU A 141 16.31 5.20 -0.87
CA GLU A 141 17.31 4.60 0.02
C GLU A 141 16.83 4.45 1.47
N ASN A 142 17.52 3.57 2.23
CA ASN A 142 17.39 3.36 3.68
C ASN A 142 16.16 2.56 4.15
N GLY A 143 15.77 1.51 3.42
CA GLY A 143 14.78 0.53 3.92
C GLY A 143 15.35 -0.35 5.06
N PRO A 144 14.51 -0.78 6.03
CA PRO A 144 14.94 -1.48 7.24
C PRO A 144 15.44 -2.92 6.99
N PHE A 145 15.17 -3.50 5.81
CA PHE A 145 15.49 -4.90 5.53
C PHE A 145 16.63 -5.09 4.50
N GLY A 146 17.35 -4.03 4.16
CA GLY A 146 18.46 -4.06 3.20
C GLY A 146 18.14 -3.39 1.86
N SER A 147 19.06 -3.49 0.90
CA SER A 147 19.07 -2.67 -0.32
C SER A 147 18.38 -3.28 -1.55
N SER A 148 18.00 -4.57 -1.51
CA SER A 148 17.30 -5.23 -2.61
C SER A 148 15.79 -4.99 -2.56
N VAL A 149 15.12 -5.00 -3.72
CA VAL A 149 13.65 -5.03 -3.78
C VAL A 149 13.14 -6.42 -3.36
N PRO A 150 12.06 -6.53 -2.54
CA PRO A 150 11.25 -5.43 -1.99
C PRO A 150 11.74 -4.86 -0.65
N ASN A 151 12.80 -5.41 -0.05
CA ASN A 151 13.32 -5.00 1.26
C ASN A 151 13.57 -3.48 1.40
N ILE A 152 14.14 -2.85 0.37
CA ILE A 152 14.44 -1.42 0.36
C ILE A 152 13.19 -0.53 0.29
N LEU A 153 12.05 -1.10 -0.15
CA LEU A 153 10.82 -0.35 -0.37
C LEU A 153 10.08 -0.01 0.94
N TYR A 154 10.38 -0.71 2.04
CA TYR A 154 9.68 -0.53 3.30
C TYR A 154 10.03 0.81 3.94
N TYR A 155 9.03 1.66 4.12
CA TYR A 155 9.09 2.83 5.00
C TYR A 155 8.75 2.45 6.43
N ALA A 156 7.74 1.59 6.63
CA ALA A 156 7.35 1.01 7.90
C ALA A 156 6.86 -0.43 7.68
N TYR A 157 6.82 -1.25 8.72
CA TYR A 157 6.42 -2.65 8.65
C TYR A 157 5.64 -3.09 9.90
N GLY A 158 5.21 -4.35 9.96
CA GLY A 158 4.49 -4.87 11.11
C GLY A 158 3.02 -4.51 11.10
N ILE A 159 2.45 -4.20 9.94
CA ILE A 159 1.05 -3.77 9.78
C ILE A 159 0.17 -4.97 9.49
N ARG A 160 -0.93 -5.13 10.23
CA ARG A 160 -1.95 -6.16 10.04
C ARG A 160 -2.86 -5.82 8.87
N ASN A 161 -3.68 -4.79 9.03
CA ASN A 161 -4.71 -4.39 8.09
C ASN A 161 -5.02 -2.92 8.30
N SER A 162 -4.72 -2.07 7.32
CA SER A 162 -4.97 -0.64 7.42
C SER A 162 -5.54 -0.11 6.12
N PHE A 163 -6.59 0.71 6.26
CA PHE A 163 -7.22 1.44 5.16
C PHE A 163 -6.91 2.94 5.18
N GLY A 164 -6.20 3.42 6.20
CA GLY A 164 -6.04 4.84 6.46
C GLY A 164 -4.63 5.18 6.91
N PHE A 165 -3.97 6.06 6.16
CA PHE A 165 -2.77 6.76 6.59
C PHE A 165 -2.62 8.07 5.82
N ASP A 166 -2.05 9.11 6.42
CA ASP A 166 -1.83 10.39 5.75
C ASP A 166 -0.71 11.18 6.41
N PHE A 167 -0.18 12.15 5.67
CA PHE A 167 0.76 13.12 6.21
C PHE A 167 -0.01 14.29 6.83
N ASP A 168 0.25 14.58 8.09
CA ASP A 168 -0.23 15.80 8.75
C ASP A 168 0.37 17.02 8.03
N PRO A 169 -0.45 17.91 7.44
CA PRO A 169 0.06 19.07 6.70
C PRO A 169 0.75 20.11 7.58
N VAL A 170 0.56 20.09 8.90
CA VAL A 170 1.18 21.04 9.84
C VAL A 170 2.56 20.56 10.24
N THR A 171 2.70 19.28 10.59
CA THR A 171 3.96 18.74 11.13
C THR A 171 4.78 17.94 10.12
N GLY A 172 4.18 17.53 9.01
CA GLY A 172 4.80 16.61 8.03
C GLY A 172 4.94 15.17 8.53
N ASN A 173 4.35 14.85 9.68
CA ASN A 173 4.37 13.53 10.29
C ASN A 173 3.38 12.60 9.60
N LEU A 174 3.77 11.33 9.42
CA LEU A 174 2.87 10.31 8.92
C LEU A 174 2.08 9.70 10.08
N TRP A 175 0.77 9.57 9.90
CA TRP A 175 -0.12 8.90 10.82
C TRP A 175 -0.87 7.79 10.08
N ASP A 176 -1.06 6.64 10.72
CA ASP A 176 -1.91 5.56 10.20
C ASP A 176 -2.99 5.16 11.22
N SER A 177 -4.07 4.60 10.70
CA SER A 177 -5.09 3.90 11.47
C SER A 177 -5.05 2.42 11.09
N GLU A 178 -4.95 1.53 12.06
CA GLU A 178 -4.80 0.09 11.82
C GLU A 178 -5.93 -0.68 12.50
N ASN A 179 -6.54 -1.63 11.78
CA ASN A 179 -7.52 -2.53 12.34
C ASN A 179 -6.83 -3.68 13.07
N GLY A 180 -7.13 -3.83 14.36
CA GLY A 180 -6.66 -4.92 15.20
C GLY A 180 -7.36 -6.24 14.89
N GLY A 181 -7.05 -7.27 15.68
CA GLY A 181 -7.62 -8.62 15.52
C GLY A 181 -9.11 -8.65 15.87
N ILE A 182 -9.40 -8.97 17.13
CA ILE A 182 -10.77 -8.93 17.69
C ILE A 182 -11.04 -7.56 18.34
N ASP A 183 -9.97 -6.93 18.84
CA ASP A 183 -9.93 -5.64 19.50
C ASP A 183 -8.64 -4.91 19.12
N LYS A 184 -8.43 -3.72 19.69
CA LYS A 184 -7.20 -2.90 19.59
C LYS A 184 -6.93 -2.37 18.20
N ASP A 185 -7.94 -1.72 17.62
CA ASP A 185 -7.69 -0.77 16.55
C ASP A 185 -6.77 0.35 17.05
N GLU A 186 -5.91 0.85 16.17
CA GLU A 186 -4.81 1.74 16.52
C GLU A 186 -4.86 3.05 15.71
N ILE A 187 -4.29 4.10 16.30
CA ILE A 187 -3.81 5.27 15.57
C ILE A 187 -2.33 5.40 15.90
N ASN A 188 -1.49 5.32 14.87
CA ASN A 188 -0.05 5.20 14.99
C ASN A 188 0.65 6.43 14.45
N TYR A 189 1.70 6.86 15.16
CA TYR A 189 2.66 7.83 14.66
C TYR A 189 3.78 7.08 13.93
N VAL A 190 3.87 7.26 12.61
CA VAL A 190 4.76 6.49 11.74
C VAL A 190 5.99 7.30 11.37
N TYR A 191 7.15 6.77 11.70
CA TYR A 191 8.46 7.30 11.29
C TYR A 191 9.20 6.28 10.42
N PRO A 192 10.26 6.66 9.68
CA PRO A 192 11.03 5.71 8.87
C PRO A 192 11.58 4.55 9.73
N GLY A 193 11.29 3.32 9.33
CA GLY A 193 11.63 2.10 10.07
C GLY A 193 10.65 1.74 11.20
N PHE A 194 9.53 2.45 11.35
CA PHE A 194 8.49 2.11 12.32
C PHE A 194 8.02 0.67 12.15
N ASN A 195 7.84 -0.02 13.28
CA ASN A 195 7.32 -1.37 13.36
C ASN A 195 6.03 -1.33 14.19
N SER A 196 4.89 -1.56 13.55
CA SER A 196 3.57 -1.60 14.20
C SER A 196 3.42 -2.84 15.13
N GLY A 197 4.28 -3.85 14.96
CA GLY A 197 4.40 -4.95 15.93
C GLY A 197 3.45 -6.12 15.69
N TRP A 198 2.65 -6.12 14.61
CA TRP A 198 1.68 -7.18 14.29
C TRP A 198 2.25 -8.59 14.51
N ARG A 199 1.40 -9.48 15.03
CA ARG A 199 1.66 -10.83 15.59
C ARG A 199 2.44 -10.90 16.90
N LYS A 200 3.20 -9.88 17.28
CA LYS A 200 3.89 -9.82 18.58
C LYS A 200 3.21 -8.87 19.57
N ALA A 201 2.70 -7.76 19.06
CA ALA A 201 1.93 -6.78 19.78
C ALA A 201 0.74 -6.32 18.93
N MET A 202 -0.30 -5.86 19.63
CA MET A 202 -1.43 -5.09 19.12
C MET A 202 -1.86 -4.16 20.25
N GLY A 203 -2.27 -2.95 19.93
CA GLY A 203 -2.56 -1.86 20.84
C GLY A 203 -1.28 -1.31 21.50
N MET A 204 -1.36 -1.05 22.79
CA MET A 204 -0.24 -0.47 23.53
C MET A 204 0.96 -1.42 23.60
N ALA A 205 2.14 -0.93 23.19
CA ALA A 205 3.42 -1.57 23.48
C ALA A 205 4.02 -1.00 24.78
N LEU A 206 4.49 -1.88 25.67
CA LEU A 206 5.02 -1.49 26.99
C LEU A 206 6.42 -0.82 26.95
N SER A 207 7.03 -0.75 25.77
CA SER A 207 8.23 0.05 25.42
C SER A 207 8.46 -0.07 23.91
N ARG A 208 9.39 0.72 23.34
CA ARG A 208 9.90 0.44 21.98
C ARG A 208 10.50 -0.97 22.01
N CYS A 209 9.88 -1.92 21.31
CA CYS A 209 10.45 -3.23 21.10
C CYS A 209 11.46 -3.08 19.95
N ASP A 210 12.72 -2.82 20.32
CA ASP A 210 13.85 -2.79 19.40
C ASP A 210 14.27 -4.21 18.97
#